data_AF-G6FNM2-F1
#
_entry.id   AF-G6FNM2-F1
#
_cell.length_a   1.000
_cell.length_b   1.000
_cell.length_c   1.000
_cell.angle_alpha   90.00
_cell.angle_beta   90.00
_cell.angle_gamma   90.00
#
_symmetry.space_group_name_H-M   'P 1'
#
loop_
_entity.id
_entity.type
_entity.pdbx_description
1 polymer ?
#
loop_
_entity_poly.entity_id
_entity_poly.type
_entity_poly.pdbx_seq_one_letter_code
_entity_poly.pdbx_strand_id
1 'polypeptide(L)'
;MSDGHSKALVIFVEDEKTKSIAKAILTEIIRRVDSNFLSTVGIYPAGVKNTVRALNDTEIKVVGVLDADQKAIPKQNIFTLPGKLAPEKELFNNQAVKTYIQKEYQLDLDDFQFSCLVDIDHHQWFEKLAQKLSVEELALVTEVSRDYVKNLPENEISSLVNQLKEACLK
;
A
#
# COMPACT_ATOMS: atom_id res chain seq x y z
N MET A 1 9.97 -6.35 -30.85
CA MET A 1 10.29 -6.83 -29.50
C MET A 1 10.60 -5.60 -28.67
N SER A 2 9.69 -5.17 -27.81
CA SER A 2 9.97 -4.09 -26.85
C SER A 2 10.48 -4.73 -25.57
N ASP A 3 11.70 -4.39 -25.17
CA ASP A 3 12.47 -4.95 -24.06
C ASP A 3 11.89 -4.66 -22.66
N GLY A 4 10.57 -4.75 -22.46
CA GLY A 4 9.95 -4.56 -21.15
C GLY A 4 10.18 -3.17 -20.52
N HIS A 5 10.73 -2.20 -21.26
CA HIS A 5 11.17 -0.92 -20.72
C HIS A 5 10.04 0.07 -20.45
N SER A 6 8.87 -0.08 -21.08
CA SER A 6 7.70 0.75 -20.80
C SER A 6 6.72 -0.01 -19.90
N LYS A 7 6.58 0.43 -18.64
CA LYS A 7 5.48 -0.02 -17.79
C LYS A 7 4.16 0.29 -18.48
N ALA A 8 3.27 -0.71 -18.55
CA ALA A 8 1.97 -0.59 -19.21
C ALA A 8 1.01 0.31 -18.43
N LEU A 9 1.23 0.45 -17.12
CA LEU A 9 0.47 1.30 -16.22
C LEU A 9 1.38 1.91 -15.16
N VAL A 10 1.20 3.20 -14.92
CA VAL A 10 1.84 3.93 -13.84
C VAL A 10 0.80 4.15 -12.74
N ILE A 11 1.08 3.63 -11.54
CA ILE A 11 0.22 3.76 -10.37
C ILE A 11 0.87 4.74 -9.41
N PHE A 12 0.15 5.81 -9.08
CA PHE A 12 0.52 6.72 -8.01
C PHE A 12 -0.18 6.33 -6.72
N VAL A 13 0.60 6.13 -5.68
CA VAL A 13 0.09 5.98 -4.31
C VAL A 13 0.43 7.22 -3.51
N GLU A 14 -0.36 7.52 -2.49
CA GLU A 14 -0.05 8.67 -1.63
C GLU A 14 1.29 8.52 -0.93
N ASP A 15 1.97 9.66 -0.83
CA ASP A 15 3.18 9.83 -0.04
C ASP A 15 3.24 11.28 0.40
N GLU A 16 3.16 11.51 1.71
CA GLU A 16 3.51 12.82 2.23
C GLU A 16 4.93 12.84 2.81
N LYS A 17 5.46 11.75 3.40
CA LYS A 17 6.67 11.84 4.23
C LYS A 17 7.52 10.58 4.36
N THR A 18 7.72 9.81 3.29
CA THR A 18 8.68 8.69 3.21
C THR A 18 8.11 7.35 3.69
N LYS A 19 8.46 6.27 2.97
CA LYS A 19 8.38 4.83 3.35
C LYS A 19 7.15 4.03 2.88
N SER A 20 6.34 4.64 2.02
CA SER A 20 5.48 3.99 1.01
C SER A 20 4.74 2.72 1.49
N ILE A 21 4.10 2.78 2.65
CA ILE A 21 3.36 1.64 3.21
C ILE A 21 2.19 1.27 2.28
N ALA A 22 1.50 2.27 1.75
CA ALA A 22 0.50 2.10 0.69
C ALA A 22 1.08 1.36 -0.54
N LYS A 23 2.32 1.69 -0.95
CA LYS A 23 3.02 0.98 -2.04
C LYS A 23 3.29 -0.47 -1.66
N ALA A 24 3.76 -0.74 -0.45
CA ALA A 24 4.06 -2.10 0.00
C ALA A 24 2.80 -2.97 0.02
N ILE A 25 1.71 -2.45 0.61
CA ILE A 25 0.40 -3.11 0.62
C ILE A 25 -0.09 -3.36 -0.81
N LEU A 26 -0.11 -2.33 -1.67
CA LEU A 26 -0.58 -2.48 -3.04
C LEU A 26 0.27 -3.48 -3.84
N THR A 27 1.59 -3.46 -3.64
CA THR A 27 2.52 -4.40 -4.28
C THR A 27 2.19 -5.84 -3.88
N GLU A 28 1.98 -6.11 -2.59
CA GLU A 28 1.62 -7.44 -2.09
C GLU A 28 0.20 -7.84 -2.55
N ILE A 29 -0.76 -6.91 -2.64
CA ILE A 29 -2.10 -7.16 -3.20
C ILE A 29 -2.00 -7.64 -4.63
N ILE A 30 -1.30 -6.88 -5.49
CA ILE A 30 -1.14 -7.23 -6.90
C ILE A 30 -0.37 -8.55 -7.00
N ARG A 31 0.68 -8.75 -6.19
CA ARG A 31 1.45 -10.01 -6.18
C ARG A 31 0.57 -11.22 -5.84
N ARG A 32 -0.35 -11.09 -4.88
CA ARG A 32 -1.26 -12.15 -4.44
C ARG A 32 -2.28 -12.51 -5.53
N VAL A 33 -2.86 -11.50 -6.20
CA VAL A 33 -3.91 -11.72 -7.20
C VAL A 33 -3.34 -12.08 -8.58
N ASP A 34 -2.30 -11.37 -9.03
CA ASP A 34 -1.68 -11.57 -10.34
C ASP A 34 -0.23 -11.04 -10.36
N SER A 35 0.72 -11.94 -10.07
CA SER A 35 2.16 -11.64 -10.08
C SER A 35 2.69 -11.26 -11.47
N ASN A 36 2.06 -11.73 -12.56
CA ASN A 36 2.46 -11.34 -13.91
C ASN A 36 2.08 -9.89 -14.18
N PHE A 37 0.89 -9.46 -13.73
CA PHE A 37 0.49 -8.05 -13.80
C PHE A 37 1.41 -7.13 -13.01
N LEU A 38 1.93 -7.57 -11.86
CA LEU A 38 2.91 -6.78 -11.11
C LEU A 38 4.15 -6.39 -11.94
N SER A 39 4.60 -7.29 -12.83
CA SER A 39 5.76 -7.02 -13.69
C SER A 39 5.51 -5.90 -14.70
N THR A 40 4.25 -5.65 -15.07
CA THR A 40 3.86 -4.67 -16.10
C THR A 40 3.51 -3.32 -15.53
N VAL A 41 3.33 -3.18 -14.21
CA VAL A 41 3.01 -1.91 -13.54
C VAL A 41 4.25 -1.26 -12.92
N GLY A 42 4.25 0.07 -12.84
CA GLY A 42 5.18 0.85 -12.03
C GLY A 42 4.41 1.55 -10.91
N ILE A 43 4.84 1.38 -9.65
CA ILE A 43 4.15 1.96 -8.49
C ILE A 43 5.07 3.00 -7.84
N TYR A 44 4.61 4.25 -7.81
CA TYR A 44 5.39 5.39 -7.38
C TYR A 44 4.65 6.19 -6.31
N PRO A 45 5.34 6.58 -5.23
CA PRO A 45 4.80 7.55 -4.29
C PRO A 45 4.70 8.94 -4.94
N ALA A 46 3.54 9.59 -4.84
CA ALA A 46 3.33 10.98 -5.25
C ALA A 46 2.02 11.55 -4.71
N GLY A 47 1.83 12.88 -4.85
CA GLY A 47 0.52 13.51 -4.67
C GLY A 47 -0.48 13.03 -5.73
N VAL A 48 -1.31 12.05 -5.38
CA VAL A 48 -2.13 11.26 -6.33
C VAL A 48 -3.04 12.13 -7.20
N LYS A 49 -3.92 12.92 -6.58
CA LYS A 49 -4.96 13.69 -7.29
C LYS A 49 -4.38 14.66 -8.33
N ASN A 50 -3.34 15.39 -7.94
CA ASN A 50 -2.68 16.37 -8.81
C ASN A 50 -1.91 15.69 -9.94
N THR A 51 -1.21 14.59 -9.63
CA THR A 51 -0.37 13.87 -10.59
C THR A 51 -1.21 13.15 -11.64
N VAL A 52 -2.25 12.44 -11.22
CA VAL A 52 -3.19 11.78 -12.14
C VAL A 52 -3.83 12.81 -13.06
N ARG A 53 -4.31 13.93 -12.51
CA ARG A 53 -4.90 15.01 -13.32
C ARG A 53 -3.91 15.61 -14.32
N ALA A 54 -2.66 15.83 -13.92
CA ALA A 54 -1.64 16.41 -14.79
C ALA A 54 -1.22 15.47 -15.94
N LEU A 55 -1.26 14.16 -15.71
CA LEU A 55 -0.86 13.16 -16.71
C LEU A 55 -2.03 12.60 -17.51
N ASN A 56 -3.27 12.95 -17.17
CA ASN A 56 -4.48 12.46 -17.84
C ASN A 56 -4.56 12.86 -19.33
N ASP A 57 -3.89 13.95 -19.72
CA ASP A 57 -3.84 14.44 -21.10
C ASP A 57 -2.63 13.89 -21.89
N THR A 58 -1.84 12.99 -21.28
CA THR A 58 -0.68 12.35 -21.92
C THR A 58 -1.04 10.96 -22.45
N GLU A 59 -0.19 10.39 -23.30
CA GLU A 59 -0.32 8.98 -23.74
C GLU A 59 0.04 7.96 -22.64
N ILE A 60 0.44 8.44 -21.45
CA ILE A 60 0.82 7.58 -20.33
C ILE A 60 -0.44 7.15 -19.58
N LYS A 61 -0.63 5.84 -19.46
CA LYS A 61 -1.71 5.26 -18.66
C LYS A 61 -1.40 5.43 -17.18
N VAL A 62 -2.20 6.26 -16.51
CA VAL A 62 -2.03 6.61 -15.10
C VAL A 62 -3.27 6.28 -14.28
N VAL A 63 -3.04 5.78 -13.07
CA VAL A 63 -4.08 5.57 -12.06
C VAL A 63 -3.58 6.09 -10.71
N GLY A 64 -4.53 6.47 -9.86
CA GLY A 64 -4.27 6.83 -8.48
C GLY A 64 -4.81 5.77 -7.52
N VAL A 65 -4.09 5.50 -6.45
CA VAL A 65 -4.57 4.69 -5.32
C VAL A 65 -4.34 5.49 -4.04
N LEU A 66 -5.43 5.92 -3.43
CA LEU A 66 -5.44 6.64 -2.16
C LEU A 66 -5.50 5.69 -0.97
N ASP A 67 -5.25 6.23 0.21
CA ASP A 67 -5.51 5.54 1.47
C ASP A 67 -7.01 5.22 1.64
N ALA A 68 -7.30 4.22 2.48
CA ALA A 68 -8.65 3.67 2.59
C ALA A 68 -9.64 4.60 3.33
N ASP A 69 -9.12 5.59 4.08
CA ASP A 69 -9.91 6.64 4.72
C ASP A 69 -10.25 7.82 3.78
N GLN A 70 -9.74 7.79 2.55
CA GLN A 70 -10.05 8.78 1.53
C GLN A 70 -11.19 8.35 0.60
N LYS A 71 -11.70 9.31 -0.16
CA LYS A 71 -12.77 9.09 -1.14
C LYS A 71 -12.22 8.78 -2.52
N ALA A 72 -12.50 7.58 -3.02
CA ALA A 72 -12.22 7.18 -4.41
C ALA A 72 -12.94 8.09 -5.43
N ILE A 73 -12.33 8.27 -6.60
CA ILE A 73 -12.90 8.98 -7.74
C ILE A 73 -12.74 8.09 -8.99
N PRO A 74 -13.53 7.00 -9.15
CA PRO A 74 -13.34 6.04 -10.23
C PRO A 74 -13.44 6.64 -11.63
N LYS A 75 -14.21 7.73 -11.79
CA LYS A 75 -14.31 8.48 -13.06
C LYS A 75 -13.00 9.12 -13.50
N GLN A 76 -12.05 9.32 -12.59
CA GLN A 76 -10.71 9.86 -12.84
C GLN A 76 -9.62 8.79 -12.68
N ASN A 77 -9.97 7.50 -12.69
CA ASN A 77 -9.04 6.40 -12.44
C ASN A 77 -8.33 6.50 -11.06
N ILE A 78 -9.03 7.05 -10.06
CA ILE A 78 -8.54 7.14 -8.68
C ILE A 78 -9.34 6.18 -7.81
N PHE A 79 -8.65 5.18 -7.26
CA PHE A 79 -9.19 4.13 -6.40
C PHE A 79 -8.64 4.29 -4.97
N THR A 80 -9.03 3.40 -4.06
CA THR A 80 -8.57 3.36 -2.67
C THR A 80 -8.04 1.98 -2.33
N LEU A 81 -7.12 1.91 -1.37
CA LEU A 81 -6.76 0.65 -0.73
C LEU A 81 -7.97 0.03 -0.02
N PRO A 82 -7.99 -1.31 0.18
CA PRO A 82 -8.95 -1.94 1.06
C PRO A 82 -8.74 -1.48 2.51
N GLY A 83 -9.82 -1.42 3.29
CA GLY A 83 -9.81 -0.94 4.68
C GLY A 83 -10.70 0.28 4.90
N LYS A 84 -10.50 0.95 6.03
CA LYS A 84 -11.23 2.17 6.44
C LYS A 84 -10.34 3.23 7.07
N LEU A 85 -9.13 2.87 7.48
CA LEU A 85 -8.17 3.75 8.12
C LEU A 85 -6.96 3.99 7.18
N ALA A 86 -6.14 4.97 7.54
CA ALA A 86 -4.79 5.10 6.99
C ALA A 86 -4.01 3.77 7.10
N PRO A 87 -3.13 3.46 6.14
CA PRO A 87 -2.49 2.15 6.02
C PRO A 87 -1.69 1.73 7.25
N GLU A 88 -1.06 2.66 7.96
CA GLU A 88 -0.33 2.38 9.21
C GLU A 88 -1.28 1.90 10.30
N LYS A 89 -2.43 2.56 10.43
CA LYS A 89 -3.44 2.23 11.42
C LYS A 89 -4.13 0.91 11.10
N GLU A 90 -4.38 0.63 9.81
CA GLU A 90 -4.89 -0.68 9.38
C GLU A 90 -3.93 -1.80 9.77
N LEU A 91 -2.64 -1.66 9.46
CA LEU A 91 -1.64 -2.68 9.76
C LEU A 91 -1.50 -2.91 11.27
N PHE A 92 -1.37 -1.85 12.06
CA PHE A 92 -1.19 -1.98 13.51
C PHE A 92 -2.43 -2.55 14.21
N ASN A 93 -3.64 -2.25 13.72
CA ASN A 93 -4.87 -2.77 14.31
C ASN A 93 -5.24 -4.17 13.78
N ASN A 94 -4.51 -4.70 12.79
CA ASN A 94 -4.82 -5.99 12.20
C ASN A 94 -4.33 -7.16 13.08
N GLN A 95 -5.23 -8.10 13.38
CA GLN A 95 -4.92 -9.23 14.26
C GLN A 95 -3.80 -10.14 13.72
N ALA A 96 -3.73 -10.36 12.40
CA ALA A 96 -2.68 -11.19 11.81
C ALA A 96 -1.31 -10.54 11.97
N VAL A 97 -1.22 -9.23 11.71
CA VAL A 97 0.00 -8.44 11.93
C VAL A 97 0.44 -8.47 13.40
N LYS A 98 -0.49 -8.28 14.34
CA LYS A 98 -0.20 -8.38 15.78
C LYS A 98 0.36 -9.76 16.14
N THR A 99 -0.28 -10.83 15.66
CA THR A 99 0.18 -12.20 15.90
C THR A 99 1.54 -12.47 15.27
N TYR A 100 1.80 -11.95 14.07
CA TYR A 100 3.09 -12.05 13.40
C TYR A 100 4.19 -11.36 14.20
N ILE A 101 3.98 -10.10 14.62
CA ILE A 101 4.95 -9.33 15.40
C ILE A 101 5.24 -10.01 16.75
N GLN A 102 4.20 -10.48 17.44
CA GLN A 102 4.36 -11.21 18.70
C GLN A 102 5.17 -12.50 18.50
N LYS A 103 4.93 -13.23 17.41
CA LYS A 103 5.61 -14.52 17.15
C LYS A 103 7.07 -14.35 16.75
N GLU A 104 7.35 -13.43 15.83
CA GLU A 104 8.70 -13.26 15.27
C GLU A 104 9.60 -12.40 16.15
N TYR A 105 9.03 -11.36 16.80
CA TYR A 105 9.79 -10.37 17.54
C TYR A 105 9.52 -10.36 19.04
N GLN A 106 8.61 -11.22 19.53
CA GLN A 106 8.26 -11.32 20.96
C GLN A 106 7.77 -9.99 21.55
N LEU A 107 7.15 -9.15 20.72
CA LEU A 107 6.66 -7.83 21.09
C LEU A 107 5.13 -7.79 20.97
N ASP A 108 4.48 -7.37 22.06
CA ASP A 108 3.05 -7.08 22.07
C ASP A 108 2.83 -5.71 21.41
N LEU A 109 2.17 -5.73 20.26
CA LEU A 109 1.97 -4.51 19.48
C LEU A 109 0.95 -3.56 20.14
N ASP A 110 -0.05 -4.09 20.87
CA ASP A 110 -1.04 -3.28 21.58
C ASP A 110 -0.37 -2.55 22.76
N ASP A 111 0.46 -3.25 23.53
CA ASP A 111 1.25 -2.64 24.62
C ASP A 111 2.25 -1.60 24.07
N PHE A 112 2.92 -1.92 22.96
CA PHE A 112 3.81 -0.96 22.30
C PHE A 112 3.08 0.30 21.83
N GLN A 113 1.89 0.16 21.24
CA GLN A 113 1.07 1.30 20.85
C GLN A 113 0.71 2.17 22.04
N PHE A 114 0.26 1.55 23.14
CA PHE A 114 -0.15 2.26 24.34
C PHE A 114 1.03 2.92 25.08
N SER A 115 2.21 2.32 25.08
CA SER A 115 3.36 2.80 25.83
C SER A 115 4.26 3.77 25.05
N CYS A 116 4.35 3.63 23.72
CA CYS A 116 5.37 4.30 22.92
C CYS A 116 4.81 5.19 21.80
N LEU A 117 3.53 5.05 21.43
CA LEU A 117 2.94 5.73 20.26
C LEU A 117 1.81 6.70 20.60
N VAL A 118 1.53 6.93 21.88
CA VAL A 118 0.55 7.93 22.33
C VAL A 118 1.02 9.31 21.88
N ASP A 119 0.10 10.06 21.24
CA ASP A 119 0.35 11.39 20.64
C ASP A 119 1.42 11.42 19.54
N ILE A 120 1.86 10.26 19.05
CA ILE A 120 2.78 10.15 17.92
C ILE A 120 1.98 10.07 16.62
N ASP A 121 2.38 10.87 15.64
CA ASP A 121 1.83 10.79 14.28
C ASP A 121 2.01 9.37 13.73
N HIS A 122 0.93 8.78 13.23
CA HIS A 122 0.92 7.43 12.65
C HIS A 122 1.95 7.20 11.54
N HIS A 123 2.34 8.23 10.79
CA HIS A 123 3.40 8.13 9.80
C HIS A 123 4.78 7.83 10.42
N GLN A 124 4.94 8.00 11.73
CA GLN A 124 6.17 7.69 12.47
C GLN A 124 6.11 6.33 13.18
N TRP A 125 4.98 5.62 13.17
CA TRP A 125 4.82 4.40 13.95
C TRP A 125 5.75 3.27 13.50
N PHE A 126 5.91 3.06 12.20
CA PHE A 126 6.82 2.04 11.68
C PHE A 126 8.28 2.37 11.94
N GLU A 127 8.66 3.65 11.94
CA GLU A 127 10.00 4.07 12.31
C GLU A 127 10.31 3.71 13.77
N LYS A 128 9.38 4.04 14.67
CA LYS A 128 9.52 3.73 16.09
C LYS A 128 9.53 2.22 16.34
N LEU A 129 8.70 1.47 15.64
CA LEU A 129 8.66 0.02 15.74
C LEU A 129 9.96 -0.60 15.23
N ALA A 130 10.45 -0.19 14.05
CA ALA A 130 11.71 -0.67 13.48
C ALA A 130 12.90 -0.36 14.41
N GLN A 131 12.95 0.84 14.98
CA GLN A 131 13.95 1.22 16.00
C GLN A 131 13.88 0.32 17.23
N LYS A 132 12.66 0.06 17.75
CA LYS A 132 12.44 -0.81 18.91
C LYS A 132 12.89 -2.25 18.65
N LEU A 133 12.62 -2.75 17.44
CA LEU A 133 12.97 -4.10 17.00
C LEU A 133 14.41 -4.24 16.50
N SER A 134 15.13 -3.12 16.33
CA SER A 134 16.47 -3.08 15.73
C SER A 134 16.54 -3.71 14.34
N VAL A 135 15.51 -3.46 13.51
CA VAL A 135 15.42 -3.94 12.12
C VAL A 135 15.32 -2.78 11.14
N GLU A 136 15.53 -3.07 9.87
CA GLU A 136 15.33 -2.10 8.80
C GLU A 136 13.82 -1.92 8.54
N GLU A 137 13.38 -0.66 8.43
CA GLU A 137 11.97 -0.31 8.41
C GLU A 137 11.25 -0.75 7.13
N LEU A 138 11.88 -0.61 5.96
CA LEU A 138 11.29 -1.04 4.69
C LEU A 138 11.11 -2.56 4.64
N ALA A 139 12.06 -3.33 5.20
CA ALA A 139 11.96 -4.76 5.37
C ALA A 139 10.77 -5.12 6.27
N LEU A 140 10.67 -4.47 7.45
CA LEU A 140 9.56 -4.66 8.37
C LEU A 140 8.20 -4.35 7.71
N VAL A 141 8.09 -3.19 7.05
CA VAL A 141 6.88 -2.77 6.32
C VAL A 141 6.50 -3.79 5.26
N THR A 142 7.47 -4.32 4.51
CA THR A 142 7.22 -5.33 3.47
C THR A 142 6.71 -6.64 4.08
N GLU A 143 7.31 -7.09 5.18
CA GLU A 143 6.92 -8.32 5.88
C GLU A 143 5.50 -8.24 6.44
N VAL A 144 5.19 -7.18 7.18
CA VAL A 144 3.85 -7.01 7.76
C VAL A 144 2.79 -6.77 6.69
N SER A 145 3.12 -6.04 5.62
CA SER A 145 2.20 -5.83 4.49
C SER A 145 1.87 -7.16 3.82
N ARG A 146 2.85 -8.04 3.65
CA ARG A 146 2.62 -9.37 3.11
C ARG A 146 1.70 -10.19 4.01
N ASP A 147 1.93 -10.17 5.32
CA ASP A 147 1.10 -10.93 6.26
C ASP A 147 -0.33 -10.40 6.36
N TYR A 148 -0.48 -9.07 6.39
CA TYR A 148 -1.77 -8.39 6.30
C TYR A 148 -2.53 -8.80 5.03
N VAL A 149 -1.89 -8.67 3.86
CA VAL A 149 -2.53 -8.93 2.57
C VAL A 149 -2.95 -10.39 2.43
N LYS A 150 -2.24 -11.36 2.99
CA LYS A 150 -2.67 -12.79 2.97
C LYS A 150 -4.03 -13.02 3.60
N ASN A 151 -4.42 -12.18 4.56
CA ASN A 151 -5.65 -12.33 5.33
C ASN A 151 -6.80 -11.45 4.83
N LEU A 152 -6.58 -10.64 3.78
CA LEU A 152 -7.63 -9.84 3.18
C LEU A 152 -8.65 -10.69 2.40
N PRO A 153 -9.93 -10.29 2.35
CA PRO A 153 -10.96 -10.95 1.55
C PRO A 153 -10.61 -10.96 0.06
N GLU A 154 -10.66 -12.15 -0.56
CA GLU A 154 -10.25 -12.36 -1.96
C GLU A 154 -11.05 -11.48 -2.94
N ASN A 155 -12.34 -11.28 -2.67
CA ASN A 155 -13.24 -10.46 -3.47
C ASN A 155 -12.84 -8.98 -3.47
N GLU A 156 -12.39 -8.44 -2.34
CA GLU A 156 -11.98 -7.03 -2.24
C GLU A 156 -10.69 -6.78 -3.02
N ILE A 157 -9.67 -7.61 -2.81
CA ILE A 157 -8.38 -7.46 -3.48
C ILE A 157 -8.47 -7.74 -4.99
N SER A 158 -9.28 -8.74 -5.40
CA SER A 158 -9.51 -9.05 -6.81
C SER A 158 -10.27 -7.92 -7.51
N SER A 159 -11.25 -7.33 -6.84
CA SER A 159 -11.99 -6.18 -7.37
C SER A 159 -11.06 -5.00 -7.67
N LEU A 160 -10.19 -4.63 -6.72
CA LEU A 160 -9.21 -3.55 -6.92
C LEU A 160 -8.26 -3.87 -8.08
N VAL A 161 -7.69 -5.07 -8.14
CA VAL A 161 -6.75 -5.44 -9.21
C VAL A 161 -7.43 -5.47 -10.58
N ASN A 162 -8.68 -5.90 -10.66
CA ASN A 162 -9.46 -5.86 -11.91
C ASN A 162 -9.72 -4.41 -12.35
N GLN A 163 -10.08 -3.51 -11.44
CA GLN A 163 -10.22 -2.08 -11.76
C GLN A 163 -8.93 -1.46 -12.30
N LEU A 164 -7.77 -1.83 -11.72
CA LEU A 164 -6.47 -1.39 -12.20
C LEU A 164 -6.17 -1.92 -13.61
N LYS A 165 -6.49 -3.20 -13.88
CA LYS A 165 -6.35 -3.79 -15.23
C LYS A 165 -7.27 -3.15 -16.26
N GLU A 166 -8.51 -2.86 -15.91
CA GLU A 166 -9.45 -2.16 -16.79
C GLU A 166 -8.95 -0.76 -17.16
N ALA A 167 -8.31 -0.06 -16.22
CA ALA A 167 -7.68 1.23 -16.50
C ALA A 167 -6.49 1.12 -17.48
N CYS A 168 -5.83 -0.05 -17.59
CA CYS A 168 -4.81 -0.28 -18.62
C CYS A 168 -5.39 -0.42 -20.03
N LEU A 169 -6.68 -0.73 -20.19
CA LEU A 169 -7.28 -0.99 -21.49
C LEU A 169 -7.92 0.25 -22.14
N LYS A 170 -8.23 1.25 -21.32
CA LYS A 170 -8.68 2.58 -21.78
C LYS A 170 -7.51 3.36 -22.37
#